data_AF-A0A3M1ALA5-F1
#
_entry.id   AF-A0A3M1ALA5-F1
#
_cell.length_a   1.000
_cell.length_b   1.000
_cell.length_c   1.000
_cell.angle_alpha   90.00
_cell.angle_beta   90.00
_cell.angle_gamma   90.00
#
_symmetry.space_group_name_H-M   'P 1'
#
loop_
_entity.id
_entity.type
_entity.pdbx_description
1 polymer ?
#
loop_
_entity_poly.entity_id
_entity_poly.type
_entity_poly.pdbx_seq_one_letter_code
_entity_poly.pdbx_strand_id
1 'polypeptide(L)'
;DITFGRAASFPWWFAGIALVAGTGSFLNAQIVERLGMRRVAAGTLAVLAVISLAAALAIRTGVSGDTGFAVYLFWNTAIFFSAGLTLGNLNALAMEPLGHIAGMAASLVGALATVGSVLVAVPLGLSFDGTPAPLMAGVAACALGALMLVRAIGD
;
A
#
# COMPACT_ATOMS: atom_id res chain seq x y z
N ASP A 1 3.62 8.64 -17.83
CA ASP A 1 3.34 7.19 -17.92
C ASP A 1 2.94 6.86 -19.35
N ILE A 2 3.72 6.01 -20.00
CA ILE A 2 3.57 5.61 -21.41
C ILE A 2 2.32 4.73 -21.62
N THR A 3 1.87 4.03 -20.58
CA THR A 3 0.73 3.10 -20.62
C THR A 3 -0.60 3.76 -21.01
N PHE A 4 -0.89 4.94 -20.45
CA PHE A 4 -2.16 5.64 -20.66
C PHE A 4 -2.02 6.96 -21.45
N GLY A 5 -0.80 7.33 -21.85
CA GLY A 5 -0.58 8.58 -22.60
C GLY A 5 -0.88 9.87 -21.82
N ARG A 6 -1.08 9.81 -20.49
CA ARG A 6 -1.48 10.96 -19.65
C ARG A 6 -0.31 11.72 -19.01
N ALA A 7 0.90 11.62 -19.58
CA ALA A 7 2.11 12.18 -18.99
C ALA A 7 2.03 13.69 -18.73
N ALA A 8 1.45 14.47 -19.65
CA ALA A 8 1.32 15.93 -19.51
C ALA A 8 0.39 16.35 -18.36
N SER A 9 -0.67 15.58 -18.09
CA SER A 9 -1.64 15.84 -17.03
C SER A 9 -1.29 15.17 -15.69
N PHE A 10 -0.23 14.35 -15.64
CA PHE A 10 0.14 13.55 -14.47
C PHE A 10 0.23 14.36 -13.16
N PRO A 11 0.86 15.56 -13.12
CA PRO A 11 0.98 16.31 -11.87
C PRO A 11 -0.38 16.64 -11.22
N TRP A 12 -1.40 16.94 -12.02
CA TRP A 12 -2.75 17.25 -11.51
C TRP A 12 -3.44 16.03 -10.92
N TRP A 13 -3.33 14.87 -11.60
CA TRP A 13 -3.86 13.61 -11.08
C TRP A 13 -3.16 13.18 -9.80
N PHE A 14 -1.84 13.30 -9.77
CA PHE A 14 -1.04 12.97 -8.59
C PHE A 14 -1.34 13.91 -7.41
N ALA A 15 -1.55 15.20 -7.67
CA ALA A 15 -2.00 16.15 -6.63
C ALA A 15 -3.37 15.75 -6.06
N GLY A 16 -4.31 15.32 -6.92
CA GLY A 16 -5.61 14.80 -6.47
C GLY A 16 -5.48 13.55 -5.60
N ILE A 17 -4.64 12.59 -6.01
CA ILE A 17 -4.30 11.41 -5.21
C ILE A 17 -3.75 11.83 -3.84
N ALA A 18 -2.79 12.76 -3.80
CA ALA A 18 -2.14 13.20 -2.58
C ALA A 18 -3.13 13.87 -1.60
N LEU A 19 -4.05 14.69 -2.10
CA LEU A 19 -5.09 15.33 -1.30
C LEU A 19 -6.00 14.29 -0.63
N VAL A 20 -6.46 13.30 -1.39
CA VAL A 20 -7.31 12.22 -0.84
C VAL A 20 -6.51 11.35 0.13
N ALA A 21 -5.31 10.91 -0.26
CA ALA A 21 -4.47 10.05 0.56
C ALA A 21 -4.09 10.67 1.91
N GLY A 22 -3.82 11.99 1.93
CA GLY A 22 -3.50 12.72 3.15
C GLY A 22 -4.61 12.64 4.21
N THR A 23 -5.87 12.51 3.80
CA THR A 23 -7.00 12.32 4.73
C THR A 23 -6.94 10.99 5.48
N GLY A 24 -6.22 10.00 4.96
CA GLY A 24 -6.08 8.67 5.57
C GLY A 24 -5.44 8.70 6.95
N SER A 25 -4.46 9.58 7.19
CA SER A 25 -3.82 9.72 8.49
C SER A 25 -4.77 10.31 9.55
N PHE A 26 -5.61 11.27 9.16
CA PHE A 26 -6.64 11.83 10.05
C PHE A 26 -7.70 10.79 10.38
N LEU A 27 -8.16 10.04 9.38
CA LEU A 27 -9.09 8.94 9.61
C LEU A 27 -8.46 7.89 10.55
N ASN A 28 -7.19 7.53 10.33
CA ASN A 28 -6.48 6.59 11.17
C ASN A 28 -6.49 7.01 12.65
N ALA A 29 -6.16 8.28 12.92
CA ALA A 29 -6.15 8.81 14.29
C ALA A 29 -7.50 8.66 15.00
N GLN A 30 -8.62 8.75 14.27
CA GLN A 30 -9.95 8.59 14.86
C GLN A 30 -10.37 7.12 15.04
N ILE A 31 -10.08 6.26 14.06
CA ILE A 31 -10.54 4.86 14.08
C ILE A 31 -9.63 3.97 14.95
N VAL A 32 -8.34 4.30 15.07
CA VAL A 32 -7.38 3.49 15.80
C VAL A 32 -7.65 3.46 17.29
N GLU A 33 -8.10 4.58 17.88
CA GLU A 33 -8.47 4.65 19.30
C GLU A 33 -9.65 3.74 19.63
N ARG A 34 -10.55 3.52 18.67
CA ARG A 34 -11.76 2.70 18.84
C ARG A 34 -11.54 1.23 18.52
N LEU A 35 -10.80 0.92 17.46
CA LEU A 35 -10.64 -0.44 16.91
C LEU A 35 -9.31 -1.10 17.31
N GLY A 36 -8.31 -0.30 17.66
CA GLY A 36 -6.94 -0.73 17.92
C GLY A 36 -6.08 -0.84 16.65
N MET A 37 -4.77 -0.64 16.80
CA MET A 37 -3.77 -0.62 15.72
C MET A 37 -3.81 -1.87 14.85
N ARG A 38 -3.88 -3.05 15.47
CA ARG A 38 -3.86 -4.33 14.77
C ARG A 38 -5.07 -4.52 13.86
N ARG A 39 -6.28 -4.21 14.34
CA ARG A 39 -7.51 -4.38 13.54
C ARG A 39 -7.55 -3.42 12.37
N VAL A 40 -7.14 -2.17 12.58
CA VAL A 40 -7.07 -1.16 11.50
C VAL A 40 -6.05 -1.58 10.44
N ALA A 41 -4.84 -1.98 10.84
CA ALA A 41 -3.82 -2.43 9.91
C ALA A 41 -4.26 -3.68 9.13
N ALA A 42 -4.78 -4.71 9.81
CA ALA A 42 -5.25 -5.94 9.17
C ALA A 42 -6.44 -5.69 8.22
N GLY A 43 -7.42 -4.88 8.63
CA GLY A 43 -8.55 -4.51 7.79
C GLY A 43 -8.11 -3.76 6.53
N THR A 44 -7.20 -2.80 6.69
CA THR A 44 -6.65 -2.02 5.58
C THR A 44 -5.88 -2.90 4.60
N LEU A 45 -5.02 -3.81 5.09
CA LEU A 45 -4.27 -4.75 4.26
C LEU A 45 -5.20 -5.71 3.50
N ALA A 46 -6.27 -6.19 4.14
CA ALA A 46 -7.27 -7.04 3.47
C ALA A 46 -7.99 -6.30 2.33
N VAL A 47 -8.45 -5.07 2.58
CA VAL A 47 -9.09 -4.24 1.56
C VAL A 47 -8.11 -3.94 0.42
N LEU A 48 -6.86 -3.58 0.74
CA LEU A 48 -5.84 -3.30 -0.26
C LEU A 48 -5.54 -4.53 -1.14
N ALA A 49 -5.47 -5.73 -0.55
CA ALA A 49 -5.28 -6.96 -1.28
C ALA A 49 -6.42 -7.21 -2.28
N VAL A 50 -7.67 -7.06 -1.84
CA VAL A 50 -8.86 -7.24 -2.70
C VAL A 50 -8.89 -6.21 -3.83
N ILE A 51 -8.69 -4.93 -3.52
CA ILE A 51 -8.67 -3.86 -4.54
C ILE A 51 -7.55 -4.12 -5.56
N SER A 52 -6.35 -4.49 -5.09
CA SER A 52 -5.21 -4.74 -5.97
C SER A 52 -5.41 -5.96 -6.86
N LEU A 53 -5.97 -7.05 -6.33
CA LEU A 53 -6.28 -8.25 -7.10
C LEU A 53 -7.38 -7.98 -8.15
N ALA A 54 -8.43 -7.26 -7.76
CA ALA A 54 -9.51 -6.88 -8.66
C ALA A 54 -9.02 -5.96 -9.77
N ALA A 55 -8.18 -4.96 -9.45
CA ALA A 55 -7.59 -4.06 -10.43
C ALA A 55 -6.66 -4.81 -11.40
N ALA A 56 -5.80 -5.71 -10.89
CA ALA A 56 -4.94 -6.55 -11.71
C ALA A 56 -5.76 -7.40 -12.69
N LEU A 57 -6.82 -8.06 -12.19
CA LEU A 57 -7.70 -8.88 -13.02
C LEU A 57 -8.41 -8.04 -14.09
N ALA A 58 -8.97 -6.89 -13.73
CA ALA A 58 -9.65 -5.99 -14.66
C ALA A 58 -8.75 -5.61 -15.85
N ILE A 59 -7.53 -5.15 -15.57
CA ILE A 59 -6.55 -4.78 -16.60
C ILE A 59 -6.18 -6.00 -17.46
N ARG A 60 -5.93 -7.16 -16.84
CA ARG A 60 -5.60 -8.41 -17.56
C ARG A 60 -6.73 -8.91 -18.45
N THR A 61 -7.99 -8.71 -18.05
CA THR A 61 -9.18 -9.11 -18.84
C THR A 61 -9.55 -8.11 -19.95
N GLY A 62 -8.73 -7.08 -20.17
CA GLY A 62 -8.87 -6.17 -21.31
C GLY A 62 -9.46 -4.80 -20.99
N VAL A 63 -9.69 -4.46 -19.71
CA VAL A 63 -10.07 -3.09 -19.33
C VAL A 63 -8.90 -2.15 -19.66
N SER A 64 -9.14 -1.25 -20.61
CA SER A 64 -8.12 -0.39 -21.22
C SER A 64 -8.67 1.02 -21.50
N GLY A 65 -7.84 1.89 -22.09
CA GLY A 65 -8.21 3.28 -22.38
C GLY A 65 -8.53 4.08 -21.12
N ASP A 66 -9.53 4.96 -21.20
CA ASP A 66 -9.94 5.82 -20.09
C ASP A 66 -10.49 5.04 -18.89
N THR A 67 -11.19 3.92 -19.13
CA THR A 67 -11.67 3.03 -18.07
C THR A 67 -10.51 2.36 -17.35
N GLY A 68 -9.51 1.87 -18.09
CA GLY A 68 -8.29 1.32 -17.50
C GLY A 68 -7.52 2.36 -16.69
N PHE A 69 -7.47 3.61 -17.17
CA PHE A 69 -6.87 4.71 -16.44
C PHE A 69 -7.63 5.02 -15.14
N ALA A 70 -8.96 5.01 -15.17
CA ALA A 70 -9.77 5.22 -13.96
C ALA A 70 -9.54 4.13 -12.90
N VAL A 71 -9.43 2.85 -13.33
CA VAL A 71 -9.07 1.73 -12.45
C VAL A 71 -7.68 1.95 -11.84
N TYR A 72 -6.70 2.31 -12.67
CA TYR A 72 -5.35 2.62 -12.22
C TYR A 72 -5.33 3.78 -11.21
N LEU A 73 -6.04 4.86 -11.48
CA LEU A 73 -6.09 6.05 -10.63
C LEU A 73 -6.75 5.73 -9.28
N PHE A 74 -7.85 4.98 -9.29
CA PHE A 74 -8.53 4.53 -8.07
C PHE A 74 -7.61 3.61 -7.24
N TRP A 75 -6.97 2.63 -7.87
CA TRP A 75 -6.03 1.72 -7.22
C TRP A 75 -4.83 2.48 -6.62
N ASN A 76 -4.26 3.44 -7.35
CA ASN A 76 -3.15 4.26 -6.88
C ASN A 76 -3.57 5.07 -5.64
N THR A 77 -4.75 5.70 -5.69
CA THR A 77 -5.35 6.40 -4.54
C THR A 77 -5.52 5.47 -3.35
N ALA A 78 -6.01 4.25 -3.56
CA ALA A 78 -6.20 3.27 -2.49
C ALA A 78 -4.87 2.87 -1.83
N ILE A 79 -3.79 2.69 -2.59
CA ILE A 79 -2.45 2.44 -2.04
C ILE A 79 -1.99 3.59 -1.17
N PHE A 80 -2.00 4.82 -1.70
CA PHE A 80 -1.52 5.98 -0.94
C PHE A 80 -2.37 6.24 0.31
N PHE A 81 -3.68 6.08 0.21
CA PHE A 81 -4.58 6.17 1.35
C PHE A 81 -4.30 5.09 2.39
N SER A 82 -4.06 3.85 1.96
CA SER A 82 -3.74 2.74 2.86
C SER A 82 -2.45 2.96 3.65
N ALA A 83 -1.48 3.70 3.10
CA ALA A 83 -0.25 4.05 3.80
C ALA A 83 -0.54 4.90 5.05
N GLY A 84 -1.50 5.83 4.97
CA GLY A 84 -1.94 6.63 6.11
C GLY A 84 -2.58 5.82 7.25
N LEU A 85 -3.22 4.69 6.92
CA LEU A 85 -3.85 3.79 7.90
C LEU A 85 -2.94 2.66 8.41
N THR A 86 -1.82 2.38 7.73
CA THR A 86 -0.98 1.21 8.06
C THR A 86 0.37 1.60 8.65
N LEU A 87 1.07 2.59 8.09
CA LEU A 87 2.46 2.88 8.47
C LEU A 87 2.61 3.21 9.95
N GLY A 88 1.77 4.10 10.48
CA GLY A 88 1.81 4.47 11.90
C GLY A 88 1.48 3.29 12.82
N ASN A 89 0.44 2.52 12.48
CA ASN A 89 -0.04 1.41 13.29
C ASN A 89 0.97 0.25 13.34
N LEU A 90 1.56 -0.12 12.20
CA LEU A 90 2.56 -1.18 12.11
C LEU A 90 3.87 -0.79 12.80
N ASN A 91 4.32 0.47 12.65
CA ASN A 91 5.49 0.96 13.37
C ASN A 91 5.26 0.95 14.89
N ALA A 92 4.10 1.39 15.35
CA ALA A 92 3.77 1.38 16.78
C ALA A 92 3.71 -0.07 17.33
N LEU A 93 3.06 -0.99 16.62
CA LEU A 93 3.04 -2.42 16.98
C LEU A 93 4.45 -3.02 17.06
N ALA A 94 5.35 -2.66 16.15
CA ALA A 94 6.74 -3.13 16.19
C ALA A 94 7.52 -2.58 17.40
N MET A 95 7.17 -1.38 17.88
CA MET A 95 7.87 -0.71 18.97
C MET A 95 7.29 -1.00 20.36
N GLU A 96 6.05 -1.49 20.45
CA GLU A 96 5.34 -1.77 21.70
C GLU A 96 6.18 -2.57 22.73
N PRO A 97 6.86 -3.68 22.38
CA PRO A 97 7.70 -4.41 23.33
C PRO A 97 9.13 -3.86 23.48
N LEU A 98 9.56 -2.93 22.64
CA LEU A 98 10.96 -2.48 22.51
C LEU A 98 11.21 -1.08 23.08
N GLY A 99 10.30 -0.54 23.91
CA GLY A 99 10.36 0.83 24.41
C GLY A 99 11.71 1.26 25.01
N HIS A 100 12.39 0.38 25.74
CA HIS A 100 13.69 0.65 26.37
C HIS A 100 14.85 0.81 25.37
N ILE A 101 14.69 0.31 24.14
CA ILE A 101 15.67 0.37 23.03
C ILE A 101 15.04 0.97 21.77
N ALA A 102 13.97 1.77 21.91
CA ALA A 102 13.13 2.21 20.80
C ALA A 102 13.92 2.91 19.68
N GLY A 103 14.93 3.73 20.02
CA GLY A 103 15.76 4.41 19.02
C GLY A 103 16.60 3.46 18.15
N MET A 104 17.20 2.45 18.78
CA MET A 104 17.98 1.42 18.07
C MET A 104 17.05 0.51 17.25
N ALA A 105 15.94 0.07 17.85
CA ALA A 105 14.93 -0.74 17.19
C ALA A 105 14.35 -0.03 15.96
N ALA A 106 13.98 1.24 16.08
CA ALA A 106 13.44 2.04 14.97
C ALA A 106 14.44 2.17 13.81
N SER A 107 15.71 2.41 14.12
CA SER A 107 16.76 2.51 13.11
C SER A 107 16.96 1.18 12.37
N LEU A 108 16.96 0.05 13.09
CA LEU A 108 17.09 -1.28 12.52
C LEU A 108 15.87 -1.67 11.67
N VAL A 109 14.67 -1.45 12.18
CA VAL A 109 13.41 -1.71 11.46
C VAL A 109 13.35 -0.87 10.18
N GLY A 110 13.72 0.41 10.25
CA GLY A 110 13.78 1.29 9.08
C GLY A 110 14.80 0.84 8.04
N ALA A 111 16.00 0.43 8.47
CA ALA A 111 17.03 -0.09 7.58
C ALA A 111 16.58 -1.39 6.88
N LEU A 112 16.03 -2.34 7.65
CA LEU A 112 15.51 -3.60 7.12
C LEU A 112 14.32 -3.37 6.19
N ALA A 113 13.40 -2.47 6.54
CA ALA A 113 12.27 -2.10 5.69
C ALA A 113 12.76 -1.50 4.38
N THR A 114 13.77 -0.63 4.40
CA THR A 114 14.33 0.01 3.19
C THR A 114 14.99 -1.03 2.28
N VAL A 115 15.89 -1.85 2.81
CA VAL A 115 16.58 -2.89 2.04
C VAL A 115 15.59 -3.94 1.54
N GLY A 116 14.69 -4.43 2.40
CA GLY A 116 13.65 -5.39 2.04
C GLY A 116 12.70 -4.85 0.98
N SER A 117 12.32 -3.56 1.05
CA SER A 117 11.48 -2.93 0.04
C SER A 117 12.14 -2.93 -1.33
N VAL A 118 13.45 -2.69 -1.42
CA VAL A 118 14.20 -2.75 -2.70
C VAL A 118 14.22 -4.17 -3.26
N LEU A 119 14.45 -5.19 -2.40
CA LEU A 119 14.45 -6.59 -2.82
C LEU A 119 13.11 -7.05 -3.40
N VAL A 120 12.00 -6.45 -2.96
CA VAL A 120 10.66 -6.70 -3.51
C VAL A 120 10.37 -5.82 -4.72
N ALA A 121 10.73 -4.54 -4.67
CA ALA A 121 10.41 -3.57 -5.72
C ALA A 121 11.15 -3.83 -7.02
N VAL A 122 12.42 -4.26 -6.97
CA VAL A 122 13.22 -4.50 -8.18
C VAL A 122 12.63 -5.61 -9.06
N PRO A 123 12.34 -6.83 -8.56
CA PRO A 123 11.70 -7.87 -9.37
C PRO A 123 10.33 -7.44 -9.93
N LEU A 124 9.53 -6.71 -9.14
CA LEU A 124 8.23 -6.22 -9.60
C LEU A 124 8.38 -5.17 -10.72
N GLY A 125 9.35 -4.27 -10.61
CA GLY A 125 9.67 -3.30 -11.65
C GLY A 125 10.19 -3.95 -12.93
N LEU A 126 11.03 -4.97 -12.80
CA LEU A 126 11.53 -5.76 -13.94
C LEU A 126 10.44 -6.62 -14.61
N SER A 127 9.37 -6.92 -13.89
CA SER A 127 8.22 -7.67 -14.41
C SER A 127 7.24 -6.80 -15.21
N PHE A 128 7.56 -5.51 -15.42
CA PHE A 128 6.71 -4.61 -16.19
C PHE A 128 6.59 -5.06 -17.66
N ASP A 129 5.37 -5.40 -18.07
CA ASP A 129 5.06 -5.94 -19.40
C ASP A 129 4.35 -4.89 -20.31
N GLY A 130 4.50 -3.60 -19.99
CA GLY A 130 3.77 -2.53 -20.65
C GLY A 130 2.39 -2.24 -20.01
N THR A 131 2.04 -2.93 -18.93
CA THR A 131 0.80 -2.71 -18.16
C THR A 131 1.10 -2.56 -16.66
N PRO A 132 0.22 -1.92 -15.87
CA PRO A 132 0.37 -1.85 -14.42
C PRO A 132 -0.01 -3.16 -13.71
N ALA A 133 -0.53 -4.16 -14.42
CA ALA A 133 -1.08 -5.37 -13.82
C ALA A 133 -0.06 -6.21 -13.02
N PRO A 134 1.20 -6.41 -13.46
CA PRO A 134 2.21 -7.11 -12.66
C PRO A 134 2.47 -6.43 -11.31
N LEU A 135 2.49 -5.09 -11.29
CA LEU A 135 2.67 -4.32 -10.06
C LEU A 135 1.46 -4.46 -9.13
N MET A 136 0.24 -4.38 -9.66
CA MET A 136 -1.00 -4.60 -8.91
C MET A 136 -1.04 -5.98 -8.25
N ALA A 137 -0.65 -7.03 -9.01
CA ALA A 137 -0.56 -8.39 -8.47
C ALA A 137 0.52 -8.52 -7.39
N GLY A 138 1.67 -7.87 -7.58
CA GLY A 138 2.74 -7.81 -6.56
C GLY A 138 2.28 -7.16 -5.26
N VAL A 139 1.61 -6.01 -5.35
CA VAL A 139 1.03 -5.34 -4.17
C VAL A 139 -0.02 -6.22 -3.48
N ALA A 140 -0.87 -6.92 -4.23
CA ALA A 140 -1.82 -7.87 -3.67
C ALA A 140 -1.13 -8.99 -2.89
N ALA A 141 -0.07 -9.58 -3.45
CA ALA A 141 0.72 -10.62 -2.79
C ALA A 141 1.40 -10.11 -1.50
N CYS A 142 2.01 -8.93 -1.54
CA CYS A 142 2.60 -8.30 -0.36
C CYS A 142 1.56 -7.99 0.72
N ALA A 143 0.40 -7.45 0.33
CA ALA A 143 -0.67 -7.13 1.27
C ALA A 143 -1.24 -8.40 1.93
N LEU A 144 -1.39 -9.49 1.18
CA LEU A 144 -1.79 -10.79 1.73
C LEU A 144 -0.73 -11.36 2.67
N GLY A 145 0.55 -11.32 2.29
CA GLY A 145 1.65 -11.77 3.14
C GLY A 145 1.72 -10.98 4.45
N ALA A 146 1.66 -9.65 4.37
CA ALA A 146 1.61 -8.80 5.55
C ALA A 146 0.38 -9.07 6.43
N LEU A 147 -0.79 -9.28 5.83
CA LEU A 147 -2.02 -9.65 6.55
C LEU A 147 -1.86 -10.97 7.30
N MET A 148 -1.25 -11.98 6.66
CA MET A 148 -0.97 -13.26 7.30
C MET A 148 -0.02 -13.09 8.48
N LEU A 149 1.06 -12.30 8.34
CA LEU A 149 2.00 -12.02 9.43
C LEU A 149 1.31 -11.31 10.61
N VAL A 150 0.51 -10.28 10.35
CA VAL A 150 -0.22 -9.53 11.39
C VAL A 150 -1.21 -10.42 12.15
N ARG A 151 -1.79 -11.43 11.48
CA ARG A 151 -2.70 -12.41 12.09
C ARG A 151 -1.97 -13.56 12.78
N ALA A 152 -0.79 -13.95 12.30
CA ALA A 152 0.01 -15.05 12.85
C ALA A 152 0.70 -14.67 14.16
N ILE A 153 1.03 -13.38 14.32
CA ILE A 153 1.38 -12.82 15.62
C ILE A 153 0.07 -12.82 16.44
N GLY A 154 -0.20 -13.89 17.19
CA GLY A 154 -1.36 -13.97 18.09
C GLY A 154 -1.31 -12.91 19.20
N ASP A 155 -2.40 -12.80 19.97
CA ASP A 155 -2.45 -12.01 21.21
C ASP A 155 -1.48 -12.57 22.27
#